data_AF-M0J5N8-F1
#
_entry.id   AF-M0J5N8-F1
#
_cell.length_a   1.000
_cell.length_b   1.000
_cell.length_c   1.000
_cell.angle_alpha   90.00
_cell.angle_beta   90.00
_cell.angle_gamma   90.00
#
_symmetry.space_group_name_H-M   'P 1'
#
loop_
_entity.id
_entity.type
_entity.pdbx_description
1 polymer ?
#
loop_
_entity_poly.entity_id
_entity_poly.type
_entity_poly.pdbx_seq_one_letter_code
_entity_poly.pdbx_strand_id
1 'polypeptide(L)'
;MPVWHVAAHGVVGVTTSSRVKLGWEVPDDRWAEFTEKVEEEWGESRLYAGVQIEQSWREYRDVHPLEDHANRLLEAAGLSRETDEKKNLPGVPSLADTESSRQFVRVHEDVKQEMEQYAAAHGLSKHEVLRGVIAWYLGGSREERLVEKFDRVVPEAERAFAEATDDGPETADGLSKSERVTRKIARSLGDSFSENDLEDAIDAETTGTDYYHDEYTPRVVEYKGVKRWEKGSGPDIFLPPETWRAKQTTEIVSELGGDYETPPPAFTRQEFAQAADRAGIEVSPENRETVNEYKDRVLDRIEFAWSEETEQFEPVDDPDAETGSAPPTDDVEATDDGDVDADADTEPVTVTDRMDDLEGATQIRADGGVVTDSPPADAGPVAPPDPAPTPETDADADDEDSVRLLTPTCPTDGQMLSADAHRDGREWECPCCRQRWTPSEVFPSDV
;
A
#
# COMPACT_ATOMS: atom_id res chain seq x y z
N MET A 1 -29.54 -4.31 32.56
CA MET A 1 -28.79 -3.28 31.80
C MET A 1 -27.54 -2.94 32.60
N PRO A 2 -26.34 -3.21 32.08
CA PRO A 2 -25.10 -2.97 32.81
C PRO A 2 -24.78 -1.47 32.85
N VAL A 3 -24.49 -0.97 34.05
CA VAL A 3 -24.04 0.40 34.29
C VAL A 3 -22.55 0.44 33.96
N TRP A 4 -22.20 1.07 32.85
CA TRP A 4 -20.81 1.34 32.49
C TRP A 4 -20.28 2.48 33.37
N HIS A 5 -19.29 2.18 34.21
CA HIS A 5 -18.48 3.21 34.86
C HIS A 5 -17.56 3.85 33.83
N VAL A 6 -17.88 5.09 33.45
CA VAL A 6 -16.97 5.95 32.71
C VAL A 6 -15.82 6.29 33.65
N ALA A 7 -14.63 5.76 33.35
CA ALA A 7 -13.40 6.20 33.95
C ALA A 7 -13.23 7.70 33.66
N ALA A 8 -13.28 8.52 34.71
CA ALA A 8 -12.90 9.91 34.62
C ALA A 8 -11.42 9.96 34.24
N HIS A 9 -11.13 10.27 32.96
CA HIS A 9 -9.81 10.71 32.55
C HIS A 9 -9.46 11.92 33.41
N GLY A 10 -8.41 11.77 34.24
CA GLY A 10 -7.87 12.85 35.02
C GLY A 10 -7.53 14.01 34.08
N VAL A 11 -8.20 15.14 34.29
CA VAL A 11 -7.75 16.43 33.77
C VAL A 11 -6.37 16.66 34.39
N VAL A 12 -5.32 16.36 33.63
CA VAL A 12 -3.97 16.77 33.97
C VAL A 12 -4.00 18.29 33.99
N GLY A 13 -3.95 18.85 35.21
CA GLY A 13 -3.81 20.29 35.38
C GLY A 13 -2.55 20.72 34.64
N VAL A 14 -2.72 21.51 33.58
CA VAL A 14 -1.62 22.22 32.91
C VAL A 14 -1.03 23.17 33.95
N THR A 15 -0.01 22.69 34.69
CA THR A 15 0.75 23.55 35.58
C THR A 15 1.45 24.57 34.71
N THR A 16 1.09 25.84 34.88
CA THR A 16 1.62 27.02 34.18
C THR A 16 3.13 27.28 34.41
N SER A 17 3.92 26.28 34.80
CA SER A 17 5.20 26.45 35.50
C SER A 17 6.50 26.23 34.72
N SER A 18 6.51 26.14 33.39
CA SER A 18 7.80 26.26 32.66
C SER A 18 7.73 26.95 31.30
N ARG A 19 6.90 28.00 31.17
CA ARG A 19 7.04 28.89 30.00
C ARG A 19 8.26 29.81 30.17
N VAL A 20 9.30 29.52 29.39
CA VAL A 20 10.58 30.24 29.38
C VAL A 20 10.62 31.25 28.23
N LYS A 21 11.38 32.34 28.41
CA LYS A 21 11.59 33.31 27.33
C LYS A 21 12.61 32.77 26.32
N LEU A 22 12.19 32.67 25.08
CA LEU A 22 13.00 32.50 23.89
C LEU A 22 13.35 33.92 23.42
N GLY A 23 14.62 34.29 23.59
CA GLY A 23 15.16 35.63 23.32
C GLY A 23 16.13 35.55 22.15
N TRP A 24 15.65 35.19 20.96
CA TRP A 24 16.50 34.89 19.80
C TRP A 24 16.27 35.93 18.69
N GLU A 25 17.32 36.20 17.93
CA GLU A 25 17.36 37.16 16.82
C GLU A 25 16.66 36.63 15.57
N VAL A 26 15.85 37.49 14.96
CA VAL A 26 15.05 37.25 13.75
C VAL A 26 15.05 38.55 12.92
N PRO A 27 15.07 38.49 11.57
CA PRO A 27 14.82 39.65 10.72
C PRO A 27 13.49 40.33 11.04
N ASP A 28 13.49 41.65 11.10
CA ASP A 28 12.33 42.42 11.55
C ASP A 28 11.14 42.32 10.58
N ASP A 29 11.40 42.24 9.29
CA ASP A 29 10.42 42.00 8.23
C ASP A 29 9.73 40.64 8.40
N ARG A 30 10.52 39.57 8.60
CA ARG A 30 9.99 38.22 8.80
C ARG A 30 9.24 38.08 10.11
N TRP A 31 9.69 38.77 11.15
CA TRP A 31 8.96 38.80 12.42
C TRP A 31 7.62 39.52 12.26
N ALA A 32 7.58 40.63 11.52
CA ALA A 32 6.34 41.35 11.24
C ALA A 32 5.34 40.47 10.48
N GLU A 33 5.77 39.84 9.37
CA GLU A 33 4.96 38.88 8.59
C GLU A 33 4.40 37.75 9.48
N PHE A 34 5.26 37.17 10.32
CA PHE A 34 4.87 36.14 11.27
C PHE A 34 3.77 36.63 12.22
N THR A 35 3.97 37.79 12.85
CA THR A 35 2.98 38.32 13.79
C THR A 35 1.68 38.73 13.12
N GLU A 36 1.73 39.24 11.89
CA GLU A 36 0.55 39.58 11.10
C GLU A 36 -0.27 38.33 10.79
N LYS A 37 0.36 37.25 10.32
CA LYS A 37 -0.31 35.97 10.06
C LYS A 37 -0.91 35.36 11.34
N VAL A 38 -0.19 35.40 12.47
CA VAL A 38 -0.73 34.94 13.76
C VAL A 38 -1.91 35.80 14.20
N GLU A 39 -1.88 37.11 13.95
CA GLU A 39 -2.99 38.01 14.27
C GLU A 39 -4.21 37.78 13.37
N GLU A 40 -3.99 37.49 12.09
CA GLU A 40 -5.05 37.12 11.15
C GLU A 40 -5.76 35.82 11.57
N GLU A 41 -5.01 34.79 11.95
CA GLU A 41 -5.56 33.49 12.33
C GLU A 41 -6.20 33.49 13.73
N TRP A 42 -5.61 34.21 14.69
CA TRP A 42 -5.96 34.09 16.12
C TRP A 42 -6.48 35.38 16.76
N GLY A 43 -6.44 36.51 16.06
CA GLY A 43 -6.90 37.82 16.54
C GLY A 43 -5.99 38.54 17.55
N GLU A 44 -5.01 37.86 18.16
CA GLU A 44 -4.03 38.49 19.07
C GLU A 44 -2.63 37.86 18.97
N SER A 45 -1.73 38.55 18.25
CA SER A 45 -0.36 38.07 17.99
C SER A 45 0.48 37.81 19.25
N ARG A 46 0.36 38.64 20.29
CA ARG A 46 1.24 38.58 21.48
C ARG A 46 1.05 37.33 22.35
N LEU A 47 -0.16 36.80 22.42
CA LEU A 47 -0.45 35.62 23.24
C LEU A 47 -0.18 34.32 22.48
N TYR A 48 -0.43 34.31 21.17
CA TYR A 48 -0.37 33.10 20.35
C TYR A 48 0.97 32.89 19.65
N ALA A 49 1.82 33.92 19.48
CA ALA A 49 3.14 33.78 18.87
C ALA A 49 3.98 32.64 19.46
N GLY A 50 3.97 32.49 20.79
CA GLY A 50 4.71 31.41 21.46
C GLY A 50 4.08 30.04 21.25
N VAL A 51 2.76 29.96 21.28
CA VAL A 51 2.02 28.72 20.99
C VAL A 51 2.28 28.27 19.56
N GLN A 52 2.27 29.21 18.61
CA GLN A 52 2.48 28.90 17.21
C GLN A 52 3.92 28.45 16.93
N ILE A 53 4.93 29.09 17.54
CA ILE A 53 6.33 28.60 17.45
C ILE A 53 6.44 27.18 18.03
N GLU A 54 5.81 26.90 19.17
CA GLU A 54 5.81 25.56 19.76
C GLU A 54 5.15 24.52 18.82
N GLN A 55 4.02 24.86 18.20
CA GLN A 55 3.31 23.97 17.28
C GLN A 55 4.11 23.73 16.00
N SER A 56 4.57 24.81 15.35
CA SER A 56 5.36 24.72 14.13
C SER A 56 6.70 24.02 14.34
N TRP A 57 7.32 24.14 15.53
CA TRP A 57 8.50 23.33 15.88
C TRP A 57 8.19 21.83 15.90
N ARG A 58 7.08 21.43 16.53
CA ARG A 58 6.68 20.01 16.62
C ARG A 58 6.38 19.46 15.23
N GLU A 59 5.63 20.20 14.43
CA GLU A 59 5.33 19.82 13.04
C GLU A 59 6.60 19.74 12.17
N TYR A 60 7.54 20.65 12.35
CA TYR A 60 8.82 20.64 11.64
C TYR A 60 9.70 19.44 12.03
N ARG A 61 9.70 19.06 13.31
CA ARG A 61 10.49 17.94 13.81
C ARG A 61 9.91 16.59 13.39
N ASP A 62 8.60 16.47 13.39
CA ASP A 62 7.89 15.23 13.06
C ASP A 62 7.90 15.01 11.54
N VAL A 63 8.73 14.09 11.08
CA VAL A 63 8.74 13.67 9.67
C VAL A 63 7.41 12.99 9.36
N HIS A 64 6.67 13.50 8.37
CA HIS A 64 5.42 12.84 7.97
C HIS A 64 5.77 11.56 7.22
N PRO A 65 5.13 10.40 7.48
CA PRO A 65 5.34 9.20 6.68
C PRO A 65 5.16 9.43 5.17
N LEU A 66 4.27 10.34 4.78
CA LEU A 66 4.09 10.73 3.37
C LEU A 66 5.29 11.45 2.75
N GLU A 67 6.11 12.16 3.53
CA GLU A 67 7.35 12.73 2.98
C GLU A 67 8.34 11.62 2.61
N ASP A 68 8.41 10.56 3.42
CA ASP A 68 9.22 9.38 3.11
C ASP A 68 8.66 8.65 1.89
N HIS A 69 7.34 8.52 1.75
CA HIS A 69 6.71 7.95 0.56
C HIS A 69 6.98 8.79 -0.71
N ALA A 70 6.89 10.12 -0.63
CA ALA A 70 7.22 11.01 -1.74
C ALA A 70 8.69 10.89 -2.16
N ASN A 71 9.61 10.81 -1.20
CA ASN A 71 11.03 10.60 -1.47
C ASN A 71 11.28 9.21 -2.09
N ARG A 72 10.62 8.16 -1.61
CA ARG A 72 10.70 6.82 -2.20
C ARG A 72 10.17 6.77 -3.64
N LEU A 73 9.13 7.56 -3.96
CA LEU A 73 8.62 7.67 -5.32
C LEU A 73 9.64 8.35 -6.25
N LEU A 74 10.30 9.41 -5.80
CA LEU A 74 11.40 10.05 -6.53
C LEU A 74 12.57 9.08 -6.77
N GLU A 75 12.99 8.36 -5.72
CA GLU A 75 14.06 7.36 -5.83
C GLU A 75 13.66 6.24 -6.81
N ALA A 76 12.42 5.77 -6.75
CA ALA A 76 11.90 4.76 -7.67
C ALA A 76 11.83 5.25 -9.13
N ALA A 77 11.60 6.55 -9.33
CA ALA A 77 11.65 7.20 -10.63
C ALA A 77 13.08 7.44 -11.15
N GLY A 78 14.13 7.01 -10.43
CA GLY A 78 15.52 7.20 -10.83
C GLY A 78 16.00 8.65 -10.71
N LEU A 79 15.17 9.52 -10.14
CA LEU A 79 15.54 10.88 -9.81
C LEU A 79 16.40 10.82 -8.56
N SER A 80 17.63 11.32 -8.69
CA SER A 80 18.49 11.50 -7.52
C SER A 80 17.70 12.28 -6.48
N ARG A 81 17.84 11.89 -5.21
CA ARG A 81 17.50 12.71 -4.06
C ARG A 81 18.19 14.04 -4.28
N GLU A 82 17.54 15.00 -4.93
CA GLU A 82 18.09 16.33 -5.18
C GLU A 82 18.25 16.96 -3.80
N THR A 83 19.41 16.74 -3.18
CA THR A 83 20.02 17.58 -2.15
C THR A 83 19.12 18.13 -1.03
N ASP A 84 18.01 17.48 -0.71
CA ASP A 84 17.28 17.65 0.55
C ASP A 84 17.93 16.79 1.66
N GLU A 85 19.18 16.33 1.45
CA GLU A 85 20.01 15.63 2.43
C GLU A 85 20.40 16.48 3.63
N LYS A 86 19.95 17.73 3.69
CA LYS A 86 19.78 18.38 4.96
C LYS A 86 18.30 18.63 5.11
N LYS A 87 17.79 18.29 6.28
CA LYS A 87 16.72 19.04 6.96
C LYS A 87 17.17 20.50 7.17
N ASN A 88 17.61 21.17 6.10
CA ASN A 88 17.85 22.58 6.06
C ASN A 88 16.45 23.15 6.15
N LEU A 89 16.18 23.72 7.31
CA LEU A 89 15.17 24.75 7.48
C LEU A 89 14.91 25.48 6.14
N PRO A 90 13.64 25.61 5.71
CA PRO A 90 13.29 26.20 4.42
C PRO A 90 14.08 27.49 4.23
N GLY A 91 14.80 27.59 3.09
CA GLY A 91 15.81 28.60 2.74
C GLY A 91 15.91 29.76 3.72
N VAL A 92 16.58 29.54 4.86
CA VAL A 92 16.60 30.53 5.94
C VAL A 92 17.27 31.79 5.39
N PRO A 93 16.55 32.92 5.30
CA PRO A 93 17.13 34.15 4.78
C PRO A 93 18.39 34.48 5.58
N SER A 94 19.52 34.70 4.91
CA SER A 94 20.76 35.08 5.62
C SER A 94 20.54 36.37 6.42
N LEU A 95 21.10 36.46 7.63
CA LEU A 95 21.11 37.73 8.40
C LEU A 95 22.03 38.78 7.78
N ALA A 96 22.81 38.43 6.75
CA ALA A 96 23.89 39.27 6.24
C ALA A 96 23.42 40.64 5.72
N ASP A 97 22.14 40.77 5.31
CA ASP A 97 21.63 41.95 4.60
C ASP A 97 20.30 42.51 5.15
N THR A 98 19.82 42.04 6.32
CA THR A 98 18.52 42.47 6.89
C THR A 98 18.65 43.00 8.31
N GLU A 99 17.91 44.08 8.63
CA GLU A 99 17.77 44.55 10.00
C GLU A 99 17.11 43.44 10.83
N SER A 100 17.75 43.10 11.95
CA SER A 100 17.28 42.04 12.83
C SER A 100 17.27 42.52 14.27
N SER A 101 16.30 42.03 15.03
CA SER A 101 16.16 42.35 16.44
C SER A 101 15.87 41.12 17.26
N ARG A 102 16.14 41.24 18.56
CA ARG A 102 15.97 40.14 19.51
C ARG A 102 14.53 40.06 19.95
N GLN A 103 13.83 39.03 19.50
CA GLN A 103 12.43 38.80 19.82
C GLN A 103 12.29 38.00 21.10
N PHE A 104 11.36 38.42 21.98
CA PHE A 104 11.12 37.80 23.28
C PHE A 104 9.75 37.12 23.30
N VAL A 105 9.74 35.82 23.06
CA VAL A 105 8.52 35.00 23.06
C VAL A 105 8.57 34.01 24.20
N ARG A 106 7.41 33.64 24.77
CA ARG A 106 7.34 32.60 25.80
C ARG A 106 6.97 31.26 25.17
N VAL A 107 7.85 30.29 25.30
CA VAL A 107 7.64 28.90 24.85
C VAL A 107 7.82 27.94 26.01
N HIS A 108 7.29 26.72 25.90
CA HIS A 108 7.53 25.66 26.89
C HIS A 108 9.03 25.28 26.94
N GLU A 109 9.51 24.92 28.13
CA GLU A 109 10.94 24.68 28.37
C GLU A 109 11.50 23.51 27.56
N ASP A 110 10.72 22.45 27.37
CA ASP A 110 11.08 21.31 26.51
C ASP A 110 11.37 21.75 25.07
N VAL A 111 10.49 22.53 24.45
CA VAL A 111 10.62 23.02 23.08
C VAL A 111 11.88 23.86 22.95
N LYS A 112 12.16 24.74 23.92
CA LYS A 112 13.41 25.50 23.91
C LYS A 112 14.62 24.57 23.97
N GLN A 113 14.64 23.59 24.87
CA GLN A 113 15.75 22.65 25.00
C GLN A 113 15.93 21.81 23.72
N GLU A 114 14.84 21.36 23.11
CA GLU A 114 14.85 20.58 21.87
C GLU A 114 15.39 21.39 20.69
N MET A 115 14.93 22.63 20.51
CA MET A 115 15.46 23.53 19.48
C MET A 115 16.96 23.78 19.67
N GLU A 116 17.44 23.93 20.91
CA GLU A 116 18.86 24.09 21.21
C GLU A 116 19.68 22.82 20.94
N GLN A 117 19.13 21.64 21.25
CA GLN A 117 19.76 20.35 20.95
C GLN A 117 19.84 20.12 19.44
N TYR A 118 18.76 20.44 18.71
CA TYR A 118 18.74 20.35 17.25
C TYR A 118 19.78 21.27 16.62
N ALA A 119 19.88 22.51 17.11
CA ALA A 119 20.89 23.47 16.67
C ALA A 119 22.31 22.89 16.85
N ALA A 120 22.60 22.34 18.03
CA ALA A 120 23.89 21.73 18.33
C ALA A 120 24.19 20.49 17.46
N ALA A 121 23.22 19.62 17.25
CA ALA A 121 23.37 18.39 16.47
C ALA A 121 23.66 18.66 14.98
N HIS A 122 23.12 19.76 14.43
CA HIS A 122 23.25 20.10 13.01
C HIS A 122 24.27 21.23 12.75
N GLY A 123 24.99 21.69 13.78
CA GLY A 123 25.95 22.78 13.66
C GLY A 123 25.34 24.14 13.31
N LEU A 124 24.06 24.33 13.66
CA LEU A 124 23.31 25.56 13.42
C LEU A 124 23.34 26.45 14.67
N SER A 125 23.18 27.75 14.47
CA SER A 125 22.89 28.70 15.54
C SER A 125 21.43 28.57 16.00
N LYS A 126 21.17 28.89 17.27
CA LYS A 126 19.82 28.95 17.82
C LYS A 126 18.91 29.89 17.00
N HIS A 127 19.48 30.98 16.51
CA HIS A 127 18.82 31.96 15.66
C HIS A 127 18.39 31.39 14.31
N GLU A 128 19.22 30.54 13.69
CA GLU A 128 18.83 29.84 12.46
C GLU A 128 17.63 28.94 12.69
N VAL A 129 17.61 28.18 13.79
CA VAL A 129 16.48 27.29 14.10
C VAL A 129 15.17 28.05 14.24
N LEU A 130 15.12 29.15 15.01
CA LEU A 130 13.88 29.94 15.12
C LEU A 130 13.46 30.54 13.78
N ARG A 131 14.40 31.06 12.99
CA ARG A 131 14.08 31.64 11.68
C ARG A 131 13.50 30.59 10.73
N GLY A 132 14.02 29.37 10.78
CA GLY A 132 13.47 28.27 10.01
C GLY A 132 12.11 27.80 10.50
N VAL A 133 11.83 27.81 11.80
CA VAL A 133 10.48 27.54 12.33
C VAL A 133 9.48 28.61 11.91
N ILE A 134 9.89 29.88 11.91
CA ILE A 134 9.05 30.98 11.41
C ILE A 134 8.81 30.83 9.91
N ALA A 135 9.85 30.57 9.13
CA ALA A 135 9.73 30.33 7.69
C ALA A 135 8.84 29.10 7.39
N TRP A 136 8.93 28.06 8.22
CA TRP A 136 8.06 26.89 8.15
C TRP A 136 6.59 27.27 8.35
N TYR A 137 6.25 28.05 9.38
CA TYR A 137 4.88 28.50 9.58
C TYR A 137 4.37 29.43 8.46
N LEU A 138 5.23 30.33 7.98
CA LEU A 138 4.89 31.27 6.92
C LEU A 138 4.66 30.54 5.58
N GLY A 139 5.42 29.48 5.30
CA GLY A 139 5.30 28.65 4.11
C GLY A 139 4.11 27.68 4.10
N GLY A 140 3.00 28.04 4.77
CA GLY A 140 1.74 27.29 4.72
C GLY A 140 1.60 26.15 5.74
N SER A 141 0.49 25.43 5.64
CA SER A 141 0.25 24.22 6.42
C SER A 141 1.17 23.08 5.96
N ARG A 142 1.28 22.04 6.79
CA ARG A 142 2.06 20.84 6.44
C ARG A 142 1.46 20.15 5.21
N GLU A 143 0.14 20.11 5.14
CA GLU A 143 -0.64 19.52 4.06
C GLU A 143 -0.40 20.29 2.74
N GLU A 144 -0.46 21.62 2.77
CA GLU A 144 -0.17 22.45 1.60
C GLU A 144 1.23 22.20 1.05
N ARG A 145 2.24 22.09 1.91
CA ARG A 145 3.60 21.76 1.47
C ARG A 145 3.73 20.36 0.91
N LEU A 146 3.03 19.39 1.50
CA LEU A 146 3.00 18.03 0.96
C LEU A 146 2.36 18.03 -0.42
N VAL A 147 1.25 18.75 -0.60
CA VAL A 147 0.58 18.91 -1.90
C VAL A 147 1.52 19.57 -2.90
N GLU A 148 2.15 20.71 -2.55
CA GLU A 148 3.12 21.38 -3.43
C GLU A 148 4.30 20.46 -3.80
N LYS A 149 4.79 19.67 -2.84
CA LYS A 149 5.84 18.68 -3.09
C LYS A 149 5.34 17.59 -4.03
N PHE A 150 4.14 17.04 -3.83
CA PHE A 150 3.56 16.05 -4.75
C PHE A 150 3.28 16.65 -6.13
N ASP A 151 2.78 17.87 -6.23
CA ASP A 151 2.55 18.56 -7.52
C ASP A 151 3.85 18.78 -8.29
N ARG A 152 5.00 18.88 -7.61
CA ARG A 152 6.32 18.90 -8.24
C ARG A 152 6.82 17.51 -8.62
N VAL A 153 6.68 16.55 -7.70
CA VAL A 153 7.22 15.20 -7.83
C VAL A 153 6.43 14.35 -8.82
N VAL A 154 5.10 14.45 -8.83
CA VAL A 154 4.21 13.62 -9.64
C VAL A 154 4.48 13.81 -11.13
N PRO A 155 4.52 15.04 -11.70
CA PRO A 155 4.83 15.22 -13.11
C PRO A 155 6.25 14.78 -13.48
N GLU A 156 7.20 14.85 -12.54
CA GLU A 156 8.57 14.40 -12.76
C GLU A 156 8.68 12.88 -12.72
N ALA A 157 7.99 12.23 -11.79
CA ALA A 157 7.85 10.79 -11.74
C ALA A 157 7.08 10.28 -12.96
N GLU A 158 5.98 10.90 -13.34
CA GLU A 158 5.23 10.60 -14.57
C GLU A 158 6.09 10.79 -15.81
N ARG A 159 6.91 11.85 -15.88
CA ARG A 159 7.88 12.03 -16.95
C ARG A 159 8.96 10.97 -16.94
N ALA A 160 9.53 10.61 -15.80
CA ALA A 160 10.56 9.57 -15.72
C ALA A 160 9.98 8.18 -16.03
N PHE A 161 8.75 7.91 -15.60
CA PHE A 161 8.01 6.73 -16.00
C PHE A 161 7.75 6.76 -17.49
N ALA A 162 7.25 7.86 -18.04
CA ALA A 162 7.09 8.06 -19.47
C ALA A 162 8.43 7.94 -20.20
N GLU A 163 9.56 8.43 -19.73
CA GLU A 163 10.87 8.24 -20.39
C GLU A 163 11.35 6.79 -20.28
N ALA A 164 10.90 6.05 -19.26
CA ALA A 164 11.15 4.62 -19.09
C ALA A 164 10.16 3.73 -19.87
N THR A 165 8.96 4.21 -20.21
CA THR A 165 7.91 3.48 -20.95
C THR A 165 7.70 3.95 -22.39
N ASP A 166 8.04 5.20 -22.69
CA ASP A 166 8.06 5.83 -24.00
C ASP A 166 9.43 5.51 -24.59
N ASP A 167 9.40 4.45 -25.40
CA ASP A 167 10.45 4.00 -26.29
C ASP A 167 10.78 5.10 -27.32
N GLY A 168 11.33 6.23 -26.86
CA GLY A 168 12.04 7.18 -27.70
C GLY A 168 13.21 6.45 -28.37
N PRO A 169 13.51 6.73 -29.65
CA PRO A 169 14.51 5.99 -30.41
C PRO A 169 15.94 6.05 -29.85
N GLU A 170 16.20 6.85 -28.81
CA GLU A 170 17.55 7.12 -28.29
C GLU A 170 17.79 6.74 -26.81
N THR A 171 16.80 6.31 -26.02
CA THR A 171 17.03 5.77 -24.66
C THR A 171 17.14 4.23 -24.63
N ALA A 172 17.09 3.60 -25.81
CA ALA A 172 17.16 2.16 -26.01
C ALA A 172 18.59 1.57 -26.03
N ASP A 173 19.57 2.22 -25.41
CA ASP A 173 20.97 1.77 -25.42
C ASP A 173 21.27 0.61 -24.45
N GLY A 174 20.30 0.23 -23.60
CA GLY A 174 20.45 -0.86 -22.63
C GLY A 174 19.68 -2.15 -22.93
N LEU A 175 18.62 -2.10 -23.75
CA LEU A 175 17.75 -3.25 -24.01
C LEU A 175 17.95 -3.80 -25.41
N SER A 176 18.11 -5.13 -25.48
CA SER A 176 18.13 -5.82 -26.76
C SER A 176 16.82 -5.60 -27.53
N LYS A 177 16.87 -5.69 -28.86
CA LYS A 177 15.69 -5.53 -29.71
C LYS A 177 14.57 -6.50 -29.29
N SER A 178 14.91 -7.72 -28.91
CA SER A 178 13.94 -8.75 -28.52
C SER A 178 13.30 -8.47 -27.16
N GLU A 179 14.02 -7.90 -26.20
CA GLU A 179 13.41 -7.45 -24.94
C GLU A 179 12.43 -6.30 -25.15
N ARG A 180 12.76 -5.35 -26.03
CA ARG A 180 11.84 -4.25 -26.39
C ARG A 180 10.54 -4.78 -26.99
N VAL A 181 10.65 -5.69 -27.96
CA VAL A 181 9.49 -6.33 -28.59
C VAL A 181 8.69 -7.13 -27.55
N THR A 182 9.34 -7.91 -26.68
CA THR A 182 8.68 -8.67 -25.61
C THR A 182 7.87 -7.75 -24.68
N ARG A 183 8.44 -6.63 -24.24
CA ARG A 183 7.76 -5.66 -23.38
C ARG A 183 6.56 -5.04 -24.07
N LYS A 184 6.70 -4.68 -25.36
CA LYS A 184 5.63 -4.08 -26.13
C LYS A 184 4.44 -5.04 -26.31
N ILE A 185 4.72 -6.30 -26.65
CA ILE A 185 3.71 -7.38 -26.70
C ILE A 185 3.07 -7.59 -25.32
N ALA A 186 3.87 -7.63 -24.24
CA ALA A 186 3.33 -7.86 -22.90
C ALA A 186 2.40 -6.73 -22.41
N ARG A 187 2.66 -5.48 -22.82
CA ARG A 187 1.85 -4.29 -22.48
C ARG A 187 0.50 -4.27 -23.23
N SER A 188 0.45 -4.77 -24.47
CA SER A 188 -0.81 -4.83 -25.22
C SER A 188 -1.76 -5.90 -24.67
N LEU A 189 -1.25 -6.85 -23.90
CA LEU A 189 -2.01 -7.91 -23.24
C LEU A 189 -2.48 -7.47 -21.85
N GLY A 190 -3.68 -7.88 -21.45
CA GLY A 190 -4.17 -7.76 -20.06
C GLY A 190 -3.45 -8.71 -19.10
N ASP A 191 -3.81 -8.69 -17.81
CA ASP A 191 -3.21 -9.56 -16.79
C ASP A 191 -3.50 -11.05 -17.02
N SER A 192 -4.64 -11.35 -17.66
CA SER A 192 -5.00 -12.67 -18.16
C SER A 192 -5.35 -12.56 -19.64
N PHE A 193 -4.92 -13.52 -20.45
CA PHE A 193 -5.11 -13.48 -21.90
C PHE A 193 -5.13 -14.89 -22.49
N SER A 194 -5.75 -15.06 -23.66
CA SER A 194 -5.75 -16.32 -24.39
C SER A 194 -4.53 -16.47 -25.30
N GLU A 195 -4.27 -17.69 -25.76
CA GLU A 195 -3.24 -17.98 -26.77
C GLU A 195 -3.46 -17.16 -28.04
N ASN A 196 -4.71 -17.03 -28.50
CA ASN A 196 -5.04 -16.19 -29.65
C ASN A 196 -4.70 -14.71 -29.42
N ASP A 197 -4.99 -14.16 -28.23
CA ASP A 197 -4.65 -12.76 -27.92
C ASP A 197 -3.13 -12.55 -27.96
N LEU A 198 -2.37 -13.53 -27.46
CA LEU A 198 -0.91 -13.51 -27.51
C LEU A 198 -0.39 -13.60 -28.94
N GLU A 199 -0.94 -14.48 -29.77
CA GLU A 199 -0.60 -14.60 -31.19
C GLU A 199 -0.88 -13.29 -31.94
N ASP A 200 -2.06 -12.71 -31.78
CA ASP A 200 -2.45 -11.44 -32.38
C ASP A 200 -1.52 -10.29 -31.95
N ALA A 201 -1.11 -10.27 -30.68
CA ALA A 201 -0.17 -9.28 -30.15
C ALA A 201 1.25 -9.47 -30.71
N ILE A 202 1.70 -10.71 -30.90
CA ILE A 202 2.99 -11.02 -31.56
C ILE A 202 2.94 -10.59 -33.03
N ASP A 203 1.85 -10.84 -33.73
CA ASP A 203 1.66 -10.49 -35.14
C ASP A 203 1.64 -8.97 -35.35
N ALA A 204 1.03 -8.23 -34.43
CA ALA A 204 0.99 -6.77 -34.48
C ALA A 204 2.39 -6.13 -34.36
N GLU A 205 3.32 -6.78 -33.65
CA GLU A 205 4.66 -6.26 -33.36
C GLU A 205 5.77 -6.89 -34.21
N THR A 206 5.46 -7.96 -34.94
CA THR A 206 6.43 -8.71 -35.74
C THR A 206 5.89 -8.95 -37.16
N THR A 207 6.47 -9.89 -37.91
CA THR A 207 5.95 -10.27 -39.24
C THR A 207 4.98 -11.46 -39.19
N GLY A 208 4.58 -11.89 -37.98
CA GLY A 208 3.60 -12.97 -37.76
C GLY A 208 3.98 -14.31 -38.40
N THR A 209 5.25 -14.71 -38.24
CA THR A 209 5.73 -16.02 -38.69
C THR A 209 5.88 -16.94 -37.49
N ASP A 210 5.66 -18.25 -37.65
CA ASP A 210 5.82 -19.28 -36.60
C ASP A 210 7.09 -19.09 -35.74
N TYR A 211 8.20 -18.69 -36.38
CA TYR A 211 9.46 -18.38 -35.71
C TYR A 211 9.31 -17.36 -34.55
N TYR A 212 8.51 -16.31 -34.73
CA TYR A 212 8.30 -15.27 -33.71
C TYR A 212 7.33 -15.71 -32.62
N HIS A 213 6.37 -16.58 -32.92
CA HIS A 213 5.53 -17.20 -31.89
C HIS A 213 6.38 -18.07 -30.98
N ASP A 214 7.26 -18.91 -31.54
CA ASP A 214 8.19 -19.74 -30.78
C ASP A 214 9.19 -18.89 -29.96
N GLU A 215 9.66 -17.77 -30.51
CA GLU A 215 10.63 -16.90 -29.83
C GLU A 215 10.01 -16.08 -28.70
N TYR A 216 8.84 -15.45 -28.93
CA TYR A 216 8.29 -14.46 -28.01
C TYR A 216 7.27 -15.02 -27.02
N THR A 217 6.57 -16.11 -27.33
CA THR A 217 5.63 -16.74 -26.38
C THR A 217 6.27 -17.03 -25.02
N PRO A 218 7.37 -17.79 -24.91
CA PRO A 218 7.95 -18.09 -23.60
C PRO A 218 8.47 -16.83 -22.89
N ARG A 219 8.98 -15.85 -23.65
CA ARG A 219 9.50 -14.58 -23.08
C ARG A 219 8.41 -13.71 -22.50
N VAL A 220 7.27 -13.60 -23.18
CA VAL A 220 6.13 -12.83 -22.70
C VAL A 220 5.52 -13.51 -21.46
N VAL A 221 5.42 -14.84 -21.49
CA VAL A 221 4.95 -15.64 -20.34
C VAL A 221 5.84 -15.45 -19.13
N GLU A 222 7.17 -15.54 -19.30
CA GLU A 222 8.14 -15.29 -18.23
C GLU A 222 8.09 -13.84 -17.74
N TYR A 223 8.05 -12.86 -18.65
CA TYR A 223 8.02 -11.44 -18.32
C TYR A 223 6.78 -11.05 -17.51
N LYS A 224 5.59 -11.59 -17.88
CA LYS A 224 4.35 -11.33 -17.13
C LYS A 224 4.19 -12.24 -15.91
N GLY A 225 5.06 -13.24 -15.73
CA GLY A 225 4.97 -14.19 -14.62
C GLY A 225 3.66 -15.01 -14.64
N VAL A 226 3.07 -15.23 -15.81
CA VAL A 226 1.81 -15.95 -15.97
C VAL A 226 2.05 -17.44 -16.16
N LYS A 227 1.04 -18.26 -15.88
CA LYS A 227 1.06 -19.72 -16.10
C LYS A 227 0.07 -20.11 -17.18
N ARG A 228 0.51 -21.02 -18.06
CA ARG A 228 -0.35 -21.64 -19.09
C ARG A 228 -1.37 -22.54 -18.41
N TRP A 229 -2.63 -22.39 -18.79
CA TRP A 229 -3.73 -23.29 -18.47
C TRP A 229 -4.18 -23.96 -19.76
N GLU A 230 -3.84 -25.23 -19.91
CA GLU A 230 -4.20 -26.02 -21.09
C GLU A 230 -5.71 -26.30 -21.10
N LYS A 231 -6.40 -25.88 -22.16
CA LYS A 231 -7.81 -26.21 -22.35
C LYS A 231 -7.90 -27.34 -23.38
N GLY A 232 -8.40 -28.51 -22.96
CA GLY A 232 -8.40 -29.71 -23.82
C GLY A 232 -8.99 -29.54 -25.23
N SER A 233 -9.93 -28.63 -25.46
CA SER A 233 -10.50 -28.36 -26.79
C SER A 233 -10.57 -26.87 -27.17
N GLY A 234 -9.97 -25.97 -26.40
CA GLY A 234 -10.02 -24.52 -26.63
C GLY A 234 -8.61 -23.92 -26.63
N PRO A 235 -8.45 -22.65 -27.03
CA PRO A 235 -7.17 -21.99 -26.91
C PRO A 235 -6.74 -21.96 -25.46
N ASP A 236 -5.44 -22.08 -25.24
CA ASP A 236 -4.91 -22.04 -23.89
C ASP A 236 -5.05 -20.65 -23.29
N ILE A 237 -5.08 -20.60 -21.96
CA ILE A 237 -5.27 -19.34 -21.23
C ILE A 237 -4.07 -19.13 -20.34
N PHE A 238 -3.50 -17.94 -20.39
CA PHE A 238 -2.43 -17.51 -19.51
C PHE A 238 -3.02 -16.73 -18.33
N LEU A 239 -2.75 -17.22 -17.12
CA LEU A 239 -3.33 -16.69 -15.89
C LEU A 239 -2.22 -16.23 -14.92
N PRO A 240 -2.43 -15.15 -14.16
CA PRO A 240 -1.58 -14.81 -13.03
C PRO A 240 -1.49 -15.97 -12.03
N PRO A 241 -0.40 -16.10 -11.27
CA PRO A 241 -0.18 -17.24 -10.38
C PRO A 241 -1.31 -17.49 -9.40
N GLU A 242 -1.90 -16.45 -8.81
CA GLU A 242 -3.01 -16.59 -7.87
C GLU A 242 -4.32 -17.03 -8.55
N THR A 243 -4.65 -16.45 -9.70
CA THR A 243 -5.83 -16.87 -10.48
C THR A 243 -5.67 -18.31 -10.96
N TRP A 244 -4.47 -18.69 -11.37
CA TRP A 244 -4.14 -20.07 -11.75
C TRP A 244 -4.29 -21.04 -10.57
N ARG A 245 -3.77 -20.69 -9.39
CA ARG A 245 -3.93 -21.48 -8.15
C ARG A 245 -5.39 -21.61 -7.73
N ALA A 246 -6.17 -20.52 -7.79
CA ALA A 246 -7.59 -20.55 -7.48
C ALA A 246 -8.37 -21.45 -8.45
N LYS A 247 -8.00 -21.45 -9.73
CA LYS A 247 -8.59 -22.33 -10.73
C LYS A 247 -8.21 -23.80 -10.50
N GLN A 248 -6.95 -24.10 -10.19
CA GLN A 248 -6.54 -25.45 -9.77
C GLN A 248 -7.29 -25.91 -8.52
N THR A 249 -7.45 -25.05 -7.52
CA THR A 249 -8.24 -25.36 -6.30
C THR A 249 -9.66 -25.76 -6.68
N THR A 250 -10.28 -25.05 -7.62
CA THR A 250 -11.62 -25.37 -8.13
C THR A 250 -11.65 -26.71 -8.87
N GLU A 251 -10.63 -27.03 -9.66
CA GLU A 251 -10.51 -28.31 -10.36
C GLU A 251 -10.39 -29.48 -9.37
N ILE A 252 -9.59 -29.33 -8.31
CA ILE A 252 -9.47 -30.35 -7.25
C ILE A 252 -10.83 -30.60 -6.60
N VAL A 253 -11.58 -29.53 -6.27
CA VAL A 253 -12.94 -29.65 -5.71
C VAL A 253 -13.88 -30.39 -6.66
N SER A 254 -13.80 -30.09 -7.96
CA SER A 254 -14.55 -30.80 -9.01
C SER A 254 -14.18 -32.29 -9.08
N GLU A 255 -12.89 -32.63 -9.01
CA GLU A 255 -12.39 -34.01 -9.01
C GLU A 255 -12.73 -34.80 -7.74
N LEU A 256 -13.03 -34.10 -6.64
CA LEU A 256 -13.58 -34.65 -5.40
C LEU A 256 -15.11 -34.80 -5.47
N GLY A 257 -15.76 -34.36 -6.55
CA GLY A 257 -17.21 -34.47 -6.73
C GLY A 257 -18.02 -33.31 -6.17
N GLY A 258 -17.37 -32.18 -5.84
CA GLY A 258 -18.03 -30.93 -5.49
C GLY A 258 -18.17 -29.99 -6.70
N ASP A 259 -18.91 -28.91 -6.54
CA ASP A 259 -18.98 -27.79 -7.48
C ASP A 259 -19.05 -26.46 -6.71
N TYR A 260 -19.48 -25.38 -7.38
CA TYR A 260 -19.60 -24.06 -6.73
C TYR A 260 -20.76 -23.99 -5.73
N GLU A 261 -21.80 -24.79 -5.91
CA GLU A 261 -23.02 -24.79 -5.10
C GLU A 261 -23.07 -25.95 -4.10
N THR A 262 -22.39 -27.05 -4.41
CA THR A 262 -22.45 -28.30 -3.67
C THR A 262 -21.04 -28.68 -3.22
N PRO A 263 -20.73 -28.66 -1.91
CA PRO A 263 -19.43 -29.14 -1.43
C PRO A 263 -19.26 -30.63 -1.77
N PRO A 264 -18.01 -31.10 -1.95
CA PRO A 264 -17.75 -32.51 -2.19
C PRO A 264 -18.21 -33.36 -0.98
N PRO A 265 -18.51 -34.65 -1.15
CA PRO A 265 -18.69 -35.57 -0.02
C PRO A 265 -17.39 -35.68 0.80
N ALA A 266 -17.47 -36.25 2.01
CA ALA A 266 -16.28 -36.54 2.81
C ALA A 266 -15.25 -37.38 2.02
N PHE A 267 -13.97 -37.04 2.16
CA PHE A 267 -12.90 -37.66 1.38
C PHE A 267 -11.64 -37.91 2.23
N THR A 268 -10.88 -38.91 1.84
CA THR A 268 -9.62 -39.31 2.47
C THR A 268 -8.43 -38.53 1.93
N ARG A 269 -7.28 -38.60 2.63
CA ARG A 269 -6.01 -38.04 2.12
C ARG A 269 -5.58 -38.63 0.78
N GLN A 270 -5.91 -39.90 0.53
CA GLN A 270 -5.59 -40.57 -0.72
C GLN A 270 -6.45 -40.06 -1.87
N GLU A 271 -7.74 -39.85 -1.64
CA GLU A 271 -8.65 -39.25 -2.64
C GLU A 271 -8.25 -37.81 -2.96
N PHE A 272 -7.85 -37.03 -1.95
CA PHE A 272 -7.27 -35.70 -2.17
C PHE A 272 -6.04 -35.74 -3.06
N ALA A 273 -5.08 -36.63 -2.77
CA ALA A 273 -3.88 -36.79 -3.59
C ALA A 273 -4.21 -37.18 -5.04
N GLN A 274 -5.18 -38.07 -5.26
CA GLN A 274 -5.62 -38.46 -6.60
C GLN A 274 -6.36 -37.32 -7.32
N ALA A 275 -7.12 -36.50 -6.61
CA ALA A 275 -7.77 -35.32 -7.18
C ALA A 275 -6.74 -34.24 -7.55
N ALA A 276 -5.74 -34.01 -6.70
CA ALA A 276 -4.63 -33.10 -6.98
C ALA A 276 -3.83 -33.53 -8.22
N ASP A 277 -3.50 -34.82 -8.34
CA ASP A 277 -2.80 -35.38 -9.51
C ASP A 277 -3.62 -35.19 -10.80
N ARG A 278 -4.93 -35.50 -10.76
CA ARG A 278 -5.86 -35.27 -11.89
C ARG A 278 -6.01 -33.79 -12.26
N ALA A 279 -5.92 -32.89 -11.29
CA ALA A 279 -5.90 -31.44 -11.51
C ALA A 279 -4.54 -30.90 -12.00
N GLY A 280 -3.57 -31.79 -12.27
CA GLY A 280 -2.25 -31.43 -12.82
C GLY A 280 -1.25 -30.98 -11.76
N ILE A 281 -1.44 -31.32 -10.48
CA ILE A 281 -0.47 -31.09 -9.41
C ILE A 281 0.24 -32.41 -9.13
N GLU A 282 1.51 -32.52 -9.54
CA GLU A 282 2.30 -33.72 -9.31
C GLU A 282 2.45 -34.02 -7.81
N VAL A 283 1.92 -35.16 -7.38
CA VAL A 283 2.02 -35.64 -6.00
C VAL A 283 3.30 -36.45 -5.83
N SER A 284 4.37 -35.78 -5.41
CA SER A 284 5.65 -36.39 -5.08
C SER A 284 6.14 -35.95 -3.69
N PRO A 285 7.09 -36.67 -3.06
CA PRO A 285 7.72 -36.24 -1.81
C PRO A 285 8.36 -34.85 -1.91
N GLU A 286 8.90 -34.49 -3.08
CA GLU A 286 9.51 -33.19 -3.35
C GLU A 286 8.46 -32.06 -3.41
N ASN A 287 7.24 -32.34 -3.88
CA ASN A 287 6.14 -31.38 -3.99
C ASN A 287 5.19 -31.38 -2.77
N ARG A 288 5.56 -32.05 -1.66
CA ARG A 288 4.68 -32.20 -0.49
C ARG A 288 4.20 -30.86 0.08
N GLU A 289 5.04 -29.84 0.07
CA GLU A 289 4.68 -28.50 0.55
C GLU A 289 3.60 -27.87 -0.33
N THR A 290 3.76 -27.90 -1.65
CA THR A 290 2.76 -27.40 -2.60
C THR A 290 1.44 -28.16 -2.49
N VAL A 291 1.48 -29.49 -2.37
CA VAL A 291 0.27 -30.30 -2.18
C VAL A 291 -0.45 -29.94 -0.88
N ASN A 292 0.30 -29.67 0.21
CA ASN A 292 -0.29 -29.20 1.46
C ASN A 292 -0.88 -27.79 1.35
N GLU A 293 -0.23 -26.87 0.64
CA GLU A 293 -0.79 -25.53 0.36
C GLU A 293 -2.14 -25.64 -0.35
N TYR A 294 -2.24 -26.49 -1.38
CA TYR A 294 -3.51 -26.73 -2.07
C TYR A 294 -4.54 -27.42 -1.18
N LYS A 295 -4.12 -28.34 -0.33
CA LYS A 295 -5.02 -29.00 0.63
C LYS A 295 -5.63 -27.97 1.57
N ASP A 296 -4.82 -27.09 2.14
CA ASP A 296 -5.30 -26.07 3.07
C ASP A 296 -6.22 -25.08 2.35
N ARG A 297 -5.90 -24.67 1.10
CA ARG A 297 -6.79 -23.83 0.26
C ARG A 297 -8.11 -24.51 -0.09
N VAL A 298 -8.10 -25.81 -0.36
CA VAL A 298 -9.32 -26.58 -0.63
C VAL A 298 -10.17 -26.64 0.63
N LEU A 299 -9.59 -27.01 1.78
CA LEU A 299 -10.31 -27.13 3.05
C LEU A 299 -10.92 -25.81 3.51
N ASP A 300 -10.18 -24.71 3.37
CA ASP A 300 -10.68 -23.35 3.65
C ASP A 300 -11.86 -22.99 2.72
N ARG A 301 -11.75 -23.33 1.43
CA ARG A 301 -12.78 -23.03 0.44
C ARG A 301 -14.08 -23.81 0.64
N ILE A 302 -13.99 -25.08 1.07
CA ILE A 302 -15.17 -25.95 1.25
C ILE A 302 -15.64 -26.03 2.71
N GLU A 303 -14.94 -25.37 3.64
CA GLU A 303 -15.22 -25.39 5.08
C GLU A 303 -15.17 -26.80 5.70
N PHE A 304 -14.10 -27.56 5.40
CA PHE A 304 -13.91 -28.93 5.91
C PHE A 304 -12.78 -29.00 6.94
N ALA A 305 -12.89 -29.93 7.89
CA ALA A 305 -11.85 -30.24 8.87
C ALA A 305 -11.47 -31.73 8.84
N TRP A 306 -10.27 -32.05 9.30
CA TRP A 306 -9.81 -33.43 9.45
C TRP A 306 -10.43 -34.08 10.69
N SER A 307 -11.10 -35.21 10.51
CA SER A 307 -11.63 -36.06 11.58
C SER A 307 -10.66 -37.20 11.89
N GLU A 308 -10.13 -37.24 13.12
CA GLU A 308 -9.28 -38.35 13.57
C GLU A 308 -10.07 -39.66 13.72
N GLU A 309 -11.40 -39.59 13.92
CA GLU A 309 -12.25 -40.76 14.11
C GLU A 309 -12.50 -41.50 12.79
N THR A 310 -12.77 -40.78 11.71
CA THR A 310 -13.14 -41.36 10.41
C THR A 310 -11.98 -41.40 9.42
N GLU A 311 -10.83 -40.80 9.77
CA GLU A 311 -9.66 -40.60 8.90
C GLU A 311 -10.03 -39.90 7.57
N GLN A 312 -11.00 -39.00 7.64
CA GLN A 312 -11.56 -38.26 6.49
C GLN A 312 -11.61 -36.76 6.77
N PHE A 313 -11.68 -35.99 5.69
CA PHE A 313 -12.07 -34.59 5.75
C PHE A 313 -13.60 -34.52 5.68
N GLU A 314 -14.20 -33.89 6.67
CA GLU A 314 -15.65 -33.78 6.84
C GLU A 314 -16.07 -32.31 6.92
N PRO A 315 -17.31 -31.96 6.52
CA PRO A 315 -17.84 -30.62 6.73
C PRO A 315 -17.70 -30.22 8.20
N VAL A 316 -17.25 -28.99 8.46
CA VAL A 316 -17.32 -28.44 9.80
C VAL A 316 -18.80 -28.25 10.11
N ASP A 317 -19.34 -29.05 11.04
CA ASP A 317 -20.67 -28.80 11.58
C ASP A 317 -20.67 -27.38 12.12
N ASP A 318 -21.53 -26.54 11.54
CA ASP A 318 -21.65 -25.13 11.87
C ASP A 318 -21.74 -25.01 13.41
N PRO A 319 -20.74 -24.44 14.11
CA PRO A 319 -20.72 -24.43 15.57
C PRO A 319 -21.90 -23.65 16.15
N ASP A 320 -22.59 -22.84 15.32
CA ASP A 320 -23.81 -22.13 15.67
C ASP A 320 -25.11 -22.93 15.39
N ALA A 321 -25.02 -24.12 14.78
CA ALA A 321 -26.17 -25.02 14.55
C ALA A 321 -26.51 -25.89 15.78
N GLU A 322 -25.68 -25.90 16.83
CA GLU A 322 -25.96 -26.63 18.07
C GLU A 322 -26.97 -25.87 18.96
N THR A 323 -28.04 -26.59 19.32
CA THR A 323 -29.00 -26.32 20.40
C THR A 323 -30.22 -25.43 20.12
N GLY A 324 -30.89 -25.68 19.00
CA GLY A 324 -32.36 -25.73 19.01
C GLY A 324 -32.88 -26.91 19.85
N SER A 325 -32.49 -27.01 21.11
CA SER A 325 -32.92 -28.07 22.02
C SER A 325 -34.44 -28.03 22.16
N ALA A 326 -35.07 -29.17 21.88
CA ALA A 326 -36.43 -29.46 22.29
C ALA A 326 -36.60 -29.13 23.78
N PRO A 327 -37.78 -28.61 24.20
CA PRO A 327 -38.00 -28.20 25.58
C PRO A 327 -37.78 -29.38 26.54
N PRO A 328 -37.14 -29.15 27.69
CA PRO A 328 -36.83 -30.20 28.64
C PRO A 328 -38.13 -30.79 29.19
N THR A 329 -38.29 -32.10 29.07
CA THR A 329 -39.22 -32.86 29.91
C THR A 329 -38.59 -32.95 31.29
N ASP A 330 -39.16 -32.21 32.23
CA ASP A 330 -39.00 -32.43 33.66
C ASP A 330 -39.26 -33.92 33.97
N ASP A 331 -38.23 -34.66 34.30
CA ASP A 331 -38.38 -35.82 35.16
C ASP A 331 -37.28 -35.82 36.22
N VAL A 332 -37.77 -35.64 37.44
CA VAL A 332 -37.05 -35.48 38.67
C VAL A 332 -36.93 -36.87 39.27
N GLU A 333 -35.74 -37.47 39.35
CA GLU A 333 -35.46 -38.41 40.43
C GLU A 333 -34.03 -38.24 40.95
N ALA A 334 -34.00 -37.91 42.23
CA ALA A 334 -32.83 -37.79 43.07
C ALA A 334 -32.24 -39.17 43.39
N THR A 335 -30.92 -39.20 43.54
CA THR A 335 -30.08 -40.11 44.36
C THR A 335 -28.64 -39.84 43.92
N ASP A 336 -27.59 -39.98 44.71
CA ASP A 336 -27.33 -40.18 46.13
C ASP A 336 -25.79 -40.11 46.22
N ASP A 337 -25.28 -39.79 47.40
CA ASP A 337 -23.90 -39.41 47.72
C ASP A 337 -22.78 -40.34 47.21
N GLY A 338 -21.59 -39.77 46.99
CA GLY A 338 -20.39 -40.58 46.72
C GLY A 338 -19.09 -39.80 46.55
N ASP A 339 -18.56 -39.26 47.65
CA ASP A 339 -17.15 -38.89 47.86
C ASP A 339 -16.14 -39.87 47.23
N VAL A 340 -15.17 -39.35 46.47
CA VAL A 340 -13.77 -39.84 46.50
C VAL A 340 -12.80 -38.81 45.91
N ASP A 341 -11.94 -38.31 46.79
CA ASP A 341 -10.63 -37.70 46.50
C ASP A 341 -9.72 -38.66 45.73
N ALA A 342 -8.99 -38.14 44.73
CA ALA A 342 -7.70 -38.69 44.33
C ALA A 342 -6.88 -37.65 43.55
N ASP A 343 -5.86 -37.13 44.21
CA ASP A 343 -4.70 -36.46 43.64
C ASP A 343 -4.04 -37.30 42.54
N ALA A 344 -3.68 -36.67 41.42
CA ALA A 344 -2.72 -37.21 40.47
C ALA A 344 -1.90 -36.07 39.84
N ASP A 345 -0.72 -35.86 40.40
CA ASP A 345 0.42 -35.18 39.80
C ASP A 345 0.68 -35.70 38.38
N THR A 346 0.76 -34.78 37.41
CA THR A 346 1.33 -35.08 36.08
C THR A 346 2.40 -34.05 35.76
N GLU A 347 3.66 -34.46 35.86
CA GLU A 347 4.83 -33.68 35.43
C GLU A 347 4.91 -33.60 33.89
N PRO A 348 5.37 -32.48 33.31
CA PRO A 348 5.59 -32.37 31.87
C PRO A 348 6.94 -33.00 31.46
N VAL A 349 6.90 -33.92 30.49
CA VAL A 349 8.08 -34.46 29.81
C VAL A 349 8.57 -33.43 28.79
N THR A 350 9.75 -32.86 29.03
CA THR A 350 10.52 -32.11 28.03
C THR A 350 11.30 -33.07 27.14
N VAL A 351 10.98 -33.11 25.85
CA VAL A 351 11.82 -33.74 24.83
C VAL A 351 12.67 -32.66 24.17
N THR A 352 13.95 -32.63 24.54
CA THR A 352 15.01 -31.92 23.82
C THR A 352 15.84 -32.94 23.05
N ASP A 353 15.73 -32.95 21.72
CA ASP A 353 16.74 -33.46 20.78
C ASP A 353 16.86 -32.37 19.70
N ARG A 354 17.94 -31.59 19.64
CA ARG A 354 19.31 -31.94 19.23
C ARG A 354 19.36 -32.45 17.78
N MET A 355 19.47 -31.50 16.84
CA MET A 355 20.14 -31.76 15.56
C MET A 355 21.30 -30.78 15.41
N ASP A 356 22.48 -31.37 15.52
CA ASP A 356 23.79 -30.82 15.24
C ASP A 356 23.93 -30.46 13.73
N ASP A 357 24.57 -29.32 13.52
CA ASP A 357 25.56 -28.96 12.50
C ASP A 357 25.68 -29.82 11.23
N LEU A 358 25.45 -29.18 10.07
CA LEU A 358 26.16 -29.50 8.83
C LEU A 358 26.46 -28.21 8.04
N GLU A 359 27.61 -27.62 8.36
CA GLU A 359 28.34 -26.69 7.49
C GLU A 359 28.88 -27.44 6.26
N GLY A 360 28.47 -27.02 5.07
CA GLY A 360 28.94 -27.54 3.78
C GLY A 360 29.38 -26.40 2.87
N ALA A 361 30.67 -26.09 2.91
CA ALA A 361 31.34 -25.13 2.07
C ALA A 361 31.20 -25.43 0.56
N THR A 362 30.98 -24.38 -0.25
CA THR A 362 31.36 -24.44 -1.67
C THR A 362 32.13 -23.20 -2.08
N GLN A 363 33.13 -23.49 -2.92
CA GLN A 363 34.38 -22.80 -3.07
C GLN A 363 34.35 -21.86 -4.28
N ILE A 364 35.05 -20.75 -4.11
CA ILE A 364 35.42 -19.73 -5.09
C ILE A 364 35.98 -20.36 -6.38
N ARG A 365 35.57 -19.83 -7.54
CA ARG A 365 36.43 -19.81 -8.73
C ARG A 365 36.32 -18.45 -9.44
N ALA A 366 37.43 -17.75 -9.41
CA ALA A 366 37.71 -16.54 -10.16
C ALA A 366 38.69 -16.90 -11.28
N ASP A 367 38.34 -16.55 -12.51
CA ASP A 367 39.19 -16.40 -13.70
C ASP A 367 38.28 -15.65 -14.70
N GLY A 368 38.58 -14.46 -15.24
CA GLY A 368 39.85 -13.95 -15.73
C GLY A 368 39.80 -13.95 -17.25
N GLY A 369 39.61 -12.79 -17.90
CA GLY A 369 39.62 -12.74 -19.37
C GLY A 369 39.21 -11.40 -20.00
N VAL A 370 40.10 -10.41 -19.93
CA VAL A 370 40.07 -9.18 -20.74
C VAL A 370 40.55 -9.53 -22.15
N VAL A 371 39.79 -9.17 -23.18
CA VAL A 371 40.30 -9.02 -24.56
C VAL A 371 39.77 -7.71 -25.15
N THR A 372 40.69 -6.76 -25.29
CA THR A 372 40.54 -5.54 -26.07
C THR A 372 40.79 -5.87 -27.54
N ASP A 373 39.87 -5.53 -28.44
CA ASP A 373 40.25 -5.25 -29.82
C ASP A 373 39.25 -4.30 -30.51
N SER A 374 39.81 -3.28 -31.13
CA SER A 374 39.18 -2.30 -32.03
C SER A 374 40.31 -1.70 -32.86
N PRO A 375 40.07 -1.12 -34.06
CA PRO A 375 38.99 -1.32 -35.04
C PRO A 375 39.61 -1.55 -36.46
N PRO A 376 38.86 -1.38 -37.58
CA PRO A 376 38.94 -0.06 -38.24
C PRO A 376 37.69 0.42 -39.01
N ALA A 377 37.55 1.75 -38.99
CA ALA A 377 37.31 2.67 -40.11
C ALA A 377 36.14 2.47 -41.13
N ASP A 378 35.30 3.51 -41.15
CA ASP A 378 34.97 4.33 -42.33
C ASP A 378 33.88 3.83 -43.30
N ALA A 379 32.67 4.39 -43.16
CA ALA A 379 31.74 4.65 -44.25
C ALA A 379 30.87 5.87 -43.88
N GLY A 380 30.89 6.88 -44.76
CA GLY A 380 30.33 8.22 -44.54
C GLY A 380 28.79 8.34 -44.52
N PRO A 381 28.28 9.57 -44.35
CA PRO A 381 26.89 9.83 -44.02
C PRO A 381 25.96 9.77 -45.26
N VAL A 382 24.87 9.02 -45.14
CA VAL A 382 23.73 9.04 -46.05
C VAL A 382 22.70 10.01 -45.50
N ALA A 383 22.20 10.90 -46.37
CA ALA A 383 21.24 11.95 -46.07
C ALA A 383 19.88 11.40 -45.56
N PRO A 384 19.18 12.12 -44.68
CA PRO A 384 17.84 11.73 -44.23
C PRO A 384 16.80 11.98 -45.33
N PRO A 385 15.79 11.11 -45.50
CA PRO A 385 14.62 11.40 -46.33
C PRO A 385 13.66 12.38 -45.65
N ASP A 386 13.02 13.22 -46.46
CA ASP A 386 11.99 14.19 -46.06
C ASP A 386 10.77 13.53 -45.39
N PRO A 387 10.14 14.18 -44.40
CA PRO A 387 8.94 13.67 -43.74
C PRO A 387 7.70 13.77 -44.64
N ALA A 388 6.94 12.68 -44.71
CA ALA A 388 5.61 12.63 -45.29
C ALA A 388 4.57 13.35 -44.39
N PRO A 389 3.50 13.94 -44.96
CA PRO A 389 2.52 14.70 -44.20
C PRO A 389 1.61 13.82 -43.34
N THR A 390 1.39 14.26 -42.11
CA THR A 390 0.37 13.73 -41.18
C THR A 390 -1.05 13.98 -41.70
N PRO A 391 -1.96 12.99 -41.69
CA PRO A 391 -3.37 13.22 -41.90
C PRO A 391 -4.04 13.79 -40.64
N GLU A 392 -4.87 14.81 -40.87
CA GLU A 392 -5.75 15.44 -39.90
C GLU A 392 -6.72 14.40 -39.30
N THR A 393 -6.85 14.40 -37.97
CA THR A 393 -7.87 13.61 -37.27
C THR A 393 -8.87 14.57 -36.65
N ASP A 394 -10.06 14.58 -37.23
CA ASP A 394 -11.27 15.20 -36.68
C ASP A 394 -11.61 14.52 -35.35
N ALA A 395 -11.74 15.32 -34.29
CA ALA A 395 -12.28 14.89 -33.01
C ALA A 395 -13.75 15.31 -32.92
N ASP A 396 -14.63 14.31 -33.00
CA ASP A 396 -16.05 14.41 -32.70
C ASP A 396 -16.28 14.64 -31.19
N ALA A 397 -17.35 15.37 -30.92
CA ALA A 397 -17.80 15.83 -29.62
C ALA A 397 -18.82 14.88 -28.97
N ASP A 398 -18.94 15.05 -27.65
CA ASP A 398 -20.10 14.77 -26.79
C ASP A 398 -20.42 13.32 -26.41
N ASP A 399 -20.04 12.94 -25.18
CA ASP A 399 -20.87 12.09 -24.31
C ASP A 399 -20.58 12.42 -22.83
N GLU A 400 -21.38 13.34 -22.26
CA GLU A 400 -21.40 13.67 -20.84
C GLU A 400 -22.42 12.80 -20.11
N ASP A 401 -21.97 11.71 -19.49
CA ASP A 401 -22.74 11.01 -18.44
C ASP A 401 -21.87 10.90 -17.17
N SER A 402 -21.59 12.07 -16.58
CA SER A 402 -20.92 12.18 -15.29
C SER A 402 -21.90 11.89 -14.17
N VAL A 403 -21.80 10.69 -13.59
CA VAL A 403 -22.45 10.30 -12.33
C VAL A 403 -22.00 11.27 -11.23
N ARG A 404 -22.81 12.30 -10.95
CA ARG A 404 -22.58 13.22 -9.84
C ARG A 404 -22.86 12.48 -8.53
N LEU A 405 -21.79 12.07 -7.83
CA LEU A 405 -21.88 11.60 -6.45
C LEU A 405 -22.39 12.76 -5.58
N LEU A 406 -23.65 12.69 -5.18
CA LEU A 406 -24.26 13.68 -4.29
C LEU A 406 -23.64 13.56 -2.90
N THR A 407 -22.77 14.51 -2.54
CA THR A 407 -22.25 14.63 -1.17
C THR A 407 -23.34 15.18 -0.24
N PRO A 408 -23.64 14.52 0.89
CA PRO A 408 -24.64 14.97 1.84
C PRO A 408 -24.22 16.31 2.47
N THR A 409 -25.11 17.30 2.45
CA THR A 409 -24.89 18.61 3.08
C THR A 409 -25.97 18.90 4.11
N CYS A 410 -25.61 19.62 5.16
CA CYS A 410 -26.51 20.03 6.22
C CYS A 410 -27.57 21.01 5.68
N PRO A 411 -28.89 20.75 5.84
CA PRO A 411 -29.95 21.64 5.34
C PRO A 411 -29.95 23.03 5.96
N THR A 412 -29.33 23.22 7.13
CA THR A 412 -29.35 24.50 7.85
C THR A 412 -28.23 25.44 7.41
N ASP A 413 -27.04 24.93 7.13
CA ASP A 413 -25.84 25.74 6.88
C ASP A 413 -25.02 25.34 5.65
N GLY A 414 -25.42 24.27 4.94
CA GLY A 414 -24.78 23.82 3.70
C GLY A 414 -23.43 23.14 3.88
N GLN A 415 -22.96 22.90 5.12
CA GLN A 415 -21.68 22.20 5.34
C GLN A 415 -21.79 20.71 5.02
N MET A 416 -20.69 20.11 4.53
CA MET A 416 -20.63 18.68 4.24
C MET A 416 -20.78 17.86 5.53
N LEU A 417 -21.64 16.85 5.48
CA LEU A 417 -21.80 15.86 6.54
C LEU A 417 -20.80 14.73 6.31
N SER A 418 -20.15 14.23 7.37
CA SER A 418 -19.16 13.16 7.24
C SER A 418 -19.77 11.90 6.60
N ALA A 419 -19.08 11.35 5.61
CA ALA A 419 -19.53 10.17 4.85
C ALA A 419 -19.59 8.89 5.71
N ASP A 420 -18.87 8.85 6.83
CA ASP A 420 -18.74 7.65 7.68
C ASP A 420 -20.07 7.22 8.31
N ALA A 421 -21.05 8.13 8.47
CA ALA A 421 -22.34 7.81 9.06
C ALA A 421 -23.27 6.99 8.15
N HIS A 422 -23.04 6.99 6.82
CA HIS A 422 -23.92 6.35 5.84
C HIS A 422 -23.89 4.80 5.92
N ARG A 423 -22.78 4.20 6.36
CA ARG A 423 -22.60 2.74 6.23
C ARG A 423 -23.48 1.90 7.16
N ASP A 424 -23.98 2.49 8.25
CA ASP A 424 -24.72 1.79 9.30
C ASP A 424 -26.20 2.19 9.40
N GLY A 425 -26.73 3.00 8.47
CA GLY A 425 -28.12 3.49 8.54
C GLY A 425 -28.40 4.42 9.73
N ARG A 426 -27.36 5.09 10.26
CA ARG A 426 -27.49 6.03 11.38
C ARG A 426 -27.74 7.45 10.88
N GLU A 427 -28.37 8.27 11.71
CA GLU A 427 -28.58 9.71 11.48
C GLU A 427 -27.22 10.45 11.36
N TRP A 428 -27.13 11.47 10.50
CA TRP A 428 -25.97 12.37 10.46
C TRP A 428 -26.11 13.47 11.50
N GLU A 429 -25.12 13.65 12.37
CA GLU A 429 -25.05 14.80 13.28
C GLU A 429 -24.17 15.89 12.67
N CYS A 430 -24.73 17.07 12.40
CA CYS A 430 -23.96 18.19 11.89
C CYS A 430 -23.04 18.76 12.99
N PRO A 431 -21.72 18.86 12.78
CA PRO A 431 -20.79 19.36 13.81
C PRO A 431 -21.01 20.84 14.16
N CYS A 432 -21.57 21.63 13.23
CA CYS A 432 -21.84 23.05 13.43
C CYS A 432 -23.09 23.29 14.30
N CYS A 433 -24.24 22.69 13.94
CA CYS A 433 -25.51 22.95 14.64
C CYS A 433 -25.94 21.85 15.63
N ARG A 434 -25.22 20.71 15.66
CA ARG A 434 -25.53 19.49 16.45
C ARG A 434 -26.92 18.90 16.22
N GLN A 435 -27.57 19.26 15.11
CA GLN A 435 -28.83 18.61 14.70
C GLN A 435 -28.55 17.31 13.97
N ARG A 436 -29.48 16.36 14.13
CA ARG A 436 -29.44 15.05 13.51
C ARG A 436 -30.42 14.98 12.34
N TRP A 437 -29.98 14.40 11.24
CA TRP A 437 -30.76 14.30 10.00
C TRP A 437 -30.84 12.85 9.53
N THR A 438 -32.01 12.46 9.05
CA THR A 438 -32.25 11.14 8.44
C THR A 438 -31.88 11.14 6.95
N PRO A 439 -31.63 9.98 6.33
CA PRO A 439 -31.27 9.89 4.90
C PRO A 439 -32.29 10.55 3.98
N SER A 440 -33.59 10.40 4.30
CA SER A 440 -34.69 11.03 3.56
C SER A 440 -34.72 12.55 3.64
N GLU A 441 -34.12 13.16 4.66
CA GLU A 441 -34.07 14.61 4.81
C GLU A 441 -32.86 15.23 4.11
N VAL A 442 -31.77 14.46 3.99
CA VAL A 442 -30.54 14.89 3.31
C VAL A 442 -30.60 14.62 1.80
N PHE A 443 -31.30 13.56 1.40
CA PHE A 443 -31.53 13.18 -0.01
C PHE A 443 -33.03 13.16 -0.31
N PRO A 444 -33.66 14.33 -0.56
CA PRO A 444 -35.06 14.35 -0.96
C PRO A 444 -35.22 13.56 -2.27
N SER A 445 -36.15 12.61 -2.30
CA SER A 445 -36.34 11.60 -3.36
C SER A 445 -36.72 12.14 -4.76
N ASP A 446 -36.66 13.45 -4.97
CA ASP A 446 -37.16 14.15 -6.17
C ASP A 446 -36.05 14.88 -6.96
N VAL A 447 -34.81 14.38 -6.97
CA VAL A 447 -33.71 14.94 -7.79
C VAL A 447 -33.04 13.88 -8.66
#